data_AF-A0A143QIS7-F1
#
_entry.id   AF-A0A143QIS7-F1
#
_cell.length_a   1.000
_cell.length_b   1.000
_cell.length_c   1.000
_cell.angle_alpha   90.00
_cell.angle_beta   90.00
_cell.angle_gamma   90.00
#
_symmetry.space_group_name_H-M   'P 1'
#
loop_
_entity.id
_entity.type
_entity.pdbx_description
1 polymer ?
#
loop_
_entity_poly.entity_id
_entity_poly.type
_entity_poly.pdbx_seq_one_letter_code
_entity_poly.pdbx_strand_id
1 'polypeptide(L)'
;MAVTTGNPGGGQFDFAHSEQAAKSRQDKATALARYVWERGISGAELLDLTDATRRKLARAADLHPPSTMETWTIVAELLDRKSAWAAEHPGHDGATPQHADEKIMWVKPPITPWT
;
A
#
# COMPACT_ATOMS: atom_id res chain seq x y z
N MET A 1 -31.09 -15.75 49.70
CA MET A 1 -31.79 -15.31 48.47
C MET A 1 -30.90 -14.30 47.77
N ALA A 2 -30.52 -14.62 46.53
CA ALA A 2 -29.70 -13.78 45.66
C ALA A 2 -30.49 -12.55 45.18
N VAL A 3 -29.76 -11.49 44.80
CA VAL A 3 -29.77 -10.96 43.43
C VAL A 3 -28.61 -9.97 43.33
N THR A 4 -27.60 -10.37 42.58
CA THR A 4 -26.54 -9.54 42.01
C THR A 4 -27.17 -8.65 40.95
N THR A 5 -27.19 -7.34 41.16
CA THR A 5 -27.56 -6.39 40.10
C THR A 5 -26.39 -6.30 39.12
N GLY A 6 -26.66 -6.72 37.88
CA GLY A 6 -25.70 -6.78 36.79
C GLY A 6 -25.16 -5.41 36.38
N ASN A 7 -23.87 -5.39 36.08
CA ASN A 7 -23.19 -4.33 35.34
C ASN A 7 -23.67 -4.33 33.89
N PRO A 8 -24.24 -3.24 33.33
CA PRO A 8 -24.46 -3.14 31.91
C PRO A 8 -23.14 -2.76 31.24
N GLY A 9 -22.35 -3.78 30.90
CA GLY A 9 -21.26 -3.66 29.93
C GLY A 9 -21.81 -3.35 28.55
N GLY A 10 -22.28 -2.12 28.35
CA GLY A 10 -22.47 -1.56 27.02
C GLY A 10 -21.09 -1.36 26.42
N GLY A 11 -20.67 -2.32 25.59
CA GLY A 11 -19.47 -2.18 24.77
C GLY A 11 -19.62 -0.94 23.90
N GLN A 12 -19.06 0.16 24.36
CA GLN A 12 -18.94 1.39 23.60
C GLN A 12 -18.09 1.02 22.38
N PHE A 13 -18.73 0.89 21.22
CA PHE A 13 -18.05 0.68 19.95
C PHE A 13 -16.99 1.78 19.85
N ASP A 14 -15.73 1.37 19.83
CA ASP A 14 -14.61 2.30 19.98
C ASP A 14 -14.30 2.98 18.65
N PHE A 15 -15.17 3.93 18.29
CA PHE A 15 -15.09 4.66 17.04
C PHE A 15 -13.78 5.44 16.92
N ALA A 16 -13.30 6.05 18.01
CA ALA A 16 -12.06 6.81 18.03
C ALA A 16 -10.84 5.93 17.72
N HIS A 17 -10.77 4.73 18.33
CA HIS A 17 -9.70 3.79 18.00
C HIS A 17 -9.82 3.26 16.57
N SER A 18 -11.03 3.09 16.04
CA SER A 18 -11.25 2.67 14.64
C SER A 18 -10.84 3.75 13.62
N GLU A 19 -11.11 5.03 13.89
CA GLU A 19 -10.70 6.15 13.06
C GLU A 19 -9.19 6.35 13.09
N GLN A 20 -8.57 6.25 14.26
CA GLN A 20 -7.12 6.35 14.39
C GLN A 20 -6.41 5.17 13.70
N ALA A 21 -6.99 3.97 13.75
CA ALA A 21 -6.51 2.82 13.00
C ALA A 21 -6.66 3.03 11.48
N ALA A 22 -7.78 3.59 11.02
CA ALA A 22 -7.99 3.92 9.61
C ALA A 22 -6.97 4.95 9.11
N LYS A 23 -6.75 6.03 9.86
CA LYS A 23 -5.73 7.05 9.55
C LYS A 23 -4.33 6.45 9.47
N SER A 24 -3.94 5.64 10.47
CA SER A 24 -2.62 5.00 10.49
C SER A 24 -2.40 4.05 9.30
N ARG A 25 -3.46 3.35 8.87
CA ARG A 25 -3.43 2.52 7.66
C ARG A 25 -3.24 3.37 6.40
N GLN A 26 -3.96 4.49 6.31
CA GLN A 26 -3.85 5.42 5.19
C GLN A 26 -2.44 6.04 5.09
N ASP A 27 -1.90 6.52 6.20
CA ASP A 27 -0.56 7.14 6.23
C ASP A 27 0.52 6.14 5.80
N LYS A 28 0.42 4.89 6.28
CA LYS A 28 1.30 3.80 5.85
C LYS A 28 1.15 3.48 4.36
N ALA A 29 -0.08 3.40 3.86
CA ALA A 29 -0.34 3.14 2.45
C ALA A 29 0.23 4.26 1.56
N THR A 30 0.09 5.52 1.98
CA THR A 30 0.67 6.67 1.26
C THR A 30 2.20 6.62 1.23
N ALA A 31 2.85 6.35 2.36
CA ALA A 31 4.31 6.23 2.42
C ALA A 31 4.82 5.10 1.50
N LEU A 32 4.15 3.95 1.52
CA LEU A 32 4.51 2.81 0.69
C LEU A 32 4.24 3.08 -0.79
N ALA A 33 3.09 3.68 -1.13
CA ALA A 33 2.75 4.05 -2.51
C ALA A 33 3.79 4.99 -3.11
N ARG A 34 4.29 5.97 -2.34
CA ARG A 34 5.38 6.83 -2.78
C ARG A 34 6.63 6.02 -3.14
N TYR A 35 7.08 5.15 -2.24
CA TYR A 35 8.28 4.33 -2.48
C TYR A 35 8.15 3.42 -3.72
N VAL A 36 6.96 2.86 -3.94
CA VAL A 36 6.66 1.99 -5.07
C VAL A 36 6.56 2.79 -6.38
N TRP A 37 5.95 3.97 -6.35
CA TRP A 37 5.87 4.89 -7.48
C TRP A 37 7.25 5.27 -8.00
N GLU A 38 8.19 5.61 -7.12
CA GLU A 38 9.55 6.00 -7.52
C GLU A 38 10.26 4.91 -8.33
N ARG A 39 9.84 3.64 -8.19
CA ARG A 39 10.39 2.48 -8.92
C ARG A 39 9.64 2.16 -10.19
N GLY A 40 8.65 2.95 -10.58
CA GLY A 40 7.85 2.72 -11.78
C GLY A 40 7.02 1.43 -11.74
N ILE A 41 6.70 0.94 -10.54
CA ILE A 41 5.80 -0.21 -10.35
C ILE A 41 4.36 0.28 -10.32
N SER A 42 3.52 -0.25 -11.21
CA SER A 42 2.09 0.05 -11.27
C SER A 42 1.29 -0.65 -10.17
N GLY A 43 0.05 -0.21 -9.94
CA GLY A 43 -0.87 -0.88 -9.01
C GLY A 43 -1.12 -2.34 -9.37
N ALA A 44 -1.33 -2.63 -10.66
CA ALA A 44 -1.52 -3.99 -11.15
C ALA A 44 -0.28 -4.88 -10.91
N GLU A 45 0.91 -4.40 -11.25
CA GLU A 45 2.15 -5.15 -11.01
C GLU A 45 2.37 -5.41 -9.52
N LEU A 46 2.12 -4.41 -8.66
CA LEU A 46 2.23 -4.57 -7.21
C LEU A 46 1.32 -5.69 -6.69
N LEU A 47 0.09 -5.80 -7.20
CA LEU A 47 -0.86 -6.82 -6.78
C LEU A 47 -0.54 -8.22 -7.31
N ASP A 48 0.13 -8.30 -8.46
CA ASP A 48 0.61 -9.55 -9.05
C ASP A 48 1.86 -10.11 -8.34
N LEU A 49 2.60 -9.27 -7.61
CA LEU A 49 3.75 -9.71 -6.83
C LEU A 49 3.36 -10.74 -5.76
N THR A 50 4.26 -11.71 -5.55
CA THR A 50 4.15 -12.64 -4.43
C THR A 50 4.11 -11.88 -3.09
N ASP A 51 3.48 -12.47 -2.07
CA ASP A 51 3.49 -11.91 -0.71
C ASP A 51 4.93 -11.65 -0.19
N ALA A 52 5.84 -12.59 -0.43
CA ALA A 52 7.24 -12.44 -0.05
C ALA A 52 7.89 -11.19 -0.68
N THR A 53 7.65 -10.92 -1.96
CA THR A 53 8.19 -9.73 -2.65
C THR A 53 7.56 -8.44 -2.12
N ARG A 54 6.23 -8.42 -1.92
CA ARG A 54 5.53 -7.27 -1.32
C ARG A 54 6.07 -6.94 0.07
N ARG A 55 6.26 -7.95 0.93
CA ARG A 55 6.89 -7.76 2.24
C ARG A 55 8.31 -7.20 2.14
N LYS A 56 9.12 -7.67 1.18
CA LYS A 56 10.46 -7.12 0.91
C LYS A 56 10.41 -5.66 0.46
N LEU A 57 9.45 -5.28 -0.41
CA LEU A 57 9.24 -3.89 -0.81
C LEU A 57 8.95 -2.99 0.40
N ALA A 58 8.03 -3.41 1.27
CA ALA A 58 7.72 -2.64 2.47
C ALA A 58 8.95 -2.47 3.38
N ARG A 59 9.77 -3.51 3.55
CA ARG A 59 11.01 -3.42 4.33
C ARG A 59 12.03 -2.48 3.69
N ALA A 60 12.16 -2.51 2.37
CA ALA A 60 13.08 -1.62 1.66
C ALA A 60 12.61 -0.14 1.71
N ALA A 61 11.32 0.09 1.94
CA ALA A 61 10.75 1.41 2.24
C ALA A 61 10.88 1.82 3.72
N ASP A 62 11.60 1.07 4.56
CA ASP A 62 11.67 1.25 6.02
C ASP A 62 10.29 1.13 6.72
N LEU A 63 9.37 0.35 6.15
CA LEU A 63 8.02 0.15 6.69
C LEU A 63 7.82 -1.25 7.25
N HIS A 64 6.98 -1.34 8.27
CA HIS A 64 6.43 -2.62 8.71
C HIS A 64 5.47 -3.15 7.64
N PRO A 65 5.71 -4.36 7.08
CA PRO A 65 4.90 -4.92 6.03
C PRO A 65 3.43 -4.99 6.45
N PRO A 66 2.51 -4.52 5.60
CA PRO A 66 1.10 -4.78 5.80
C PRO A 66 0.83 -6.27 5.93
N SER A 67 0.06 -6.64 6.96
CA SER A 67 -0.32 -8.02 7.24
C SER A 67 -1.53 -8.48 6.42
N THR A 68 -2.24 -7.55 5.76
CA THR A 68 -3.48 -7.82 5.02
C THR A 68 -3.42 -7.25 3.62
N MET A 69 -4.20 -7.86 2.71
CA MET A 69 -4.39 -7.39 1.34
C MET A 69 -5.06 -6.02 1.25
N GLU A 70 -5.94 -5.68 2.20
CA GLU A 70 -6.64 -4.39 2.23
C GLU A 70 -5.69 -3.19 2.09
N THR A 71 -4.58 -3.18 2.83
CA THR A 71 -3.61 -2.08 2.74
C THR A 71 -2.88 -2.09 1.39
N TRP A 72 -2.57 -3.27 0.85
CA TRP A 72 -1.95 -3.40 -0.47
C TRP A 72 -2.86 -2.90 -1.59
N THR A 73 -4.17 -3.13 -1.49
CA THR A 73 -5.16 -2.58 -2.42
C THR A 73 -5.20 -1.06 -2.36
N ILE A 74 -5.20 -0.46 -1.16
CA ILE A 74 -5.15 1.01 -1.01
C ILE A 74 -3.87 1.58 -1.66
N VAL A 75 -2.74 0.90 -1.52
CA VAL A 75 -1.49 1.29 -2.19
C VAL A 75 -1.64 1.25 -3.71
N ALA A 76 -2.23 0.20 -4.27
CA ALA A 76 -2.48 0.08 -5.71
C ALA A 76 -3.38 1.21 -6.23
N GLU A 77 -4.48 1.51 -5.53
CA GLU A 77 -5.37 2.63 -5.90
C GLU A 77 -4.69 4.00 -5.84
N LEU A 78 -3.73 4.18 -4.92
CA LEU A 78 -2.90 5.40 -4.87
C LEU A 78 -1.95 5.47 -6.07
N LEU A 79 -1.37 4.34 -6.49
CA LEU A 79 -0.50 4.27 -7.67
C LEU A 79 -1.26 4.55 -8.95
N ASP A 80 -2.48 4.04 -9.10
CA ASP A 80 -3.32 4.28 -10.28
C ASP A 80 -3.70 5.77 -10.38
N ARG A 81 -4.12 6.38 -9.25
CA ARG A 81 -4.38 7.83 -9.18
C ARG A 81 -3.14 8.65 -9.50
N LYS A 82 -1.98 8.26 -8.98
CA LYS A 82 -0.72 8.95 -9.25
C LYS A 82 -0.33 8.84 -10.72
N SER A 83 -0.53 7.69 -11.34
CA SER A 83 -0.25 7.44 -12.76
C SER A 83 -1.17 8.27 -13.65
N ALA A 84 -2.47 8.32 -13.34
CA ALA A 84 -3.43 9.17 -14.04
C ALA A 84 -3.04 10.66 -13.95
N TRP A 85 -2.75 11.13 -12.73
CA TRP A 85 -2.28 12.50 -12.51
C TRP A 85 -0.99 12.79 -13.29
N ALA A 86 -0.03 11.85 -13.31
CA ALA A 86 1.24 12.03 -14.03
C ALA A 86 1.03 12.14 -15.55
N ALA A 87 0.10 11.36 -16.11
CA ALA A 87 -0.27 11.45 -17.52
C ALA A 87 -0.88 12.81 -17.89
N GLU A 88 -1.63 13.43 -16.97
CA GLU A 88 -2.20 14.77 -17.13
C GLU A 88 -1.17 15.89 -16.91
N HIS A 89 -0.03 15.60 -16.26
CA HIS A 89 0.99 16.58 -15.87
C HIS A 89 2.41 16.18 -16.32
N PRO A 90 2.66 15.90 -17.61
CA PRO A 90 3.92 15.31 -18.08
C PRO A 90 5.16 16.18 -17.86
N GLY A 91 5.00 17.50 -17.67
CA GLY A 91 6.10 18.43 -17.40
C GLY A 91 6.45 18.63 -15.93
N HIS A 92 5.72 17.99 -15.00
CA HIS A 92 5.97 18.13 -13.57
C HIS A 92 7.01 17.11 -13.10
N ASP A 93 8.00 17.52 -12.30
CA ASP A 93 9.09 16.64 -11.84
C ASP A 93 8.57 15.35 -11.19
N GLY A 94 7.60 15.48 -10.28
CA GLY A 94 6.93 14.33 -9.66
C GLY A 94 6.06 13.46 -10.58
N ALA A 95 5.93 13.75 -11.88
CA ALA A 95 5.19 12.92 -12.84
C ALA A 95 6.06 11.78 -13.42
N THR A 96 7.37 11.81 -13.19
CA THR A 96 8.28 10.73 -13.60
C THR A 96 8.83 9.99 -12.38
N PRO A 97 8.81 8.65 -12.35
CA PRO A 97 9.52 7.86 -11.35
C PRO A 97 11.03 8.11 -11.39
N GLN A 98 11.65 8.45 -10.26
CA GLN A 98 13.08 8.81 -10.24
C GLN A 98 14.04 7.62 -10.22
N HIS A 99 13.55 6.43 -9.85
CA HIS A 99 14.35 5.20 -9.69
C HIS A 99 13.75 4.04 -10.50
N ALA A 100 13.22 4.34 -11.70
CA ALA A 100 12.54 3.37 -12.55
C ALA A 100 13.44 2.19 -12.98
N ASP A 101 14.76 2.41 -13.03
CA ASP A 101 15.76 1.40 -13.33
C ASP A 101 15.78 0.28 -12.26
N GLU A 102 15.41 0.57 -11.02
CA GLU A 102 15.33 -0.43 -9.95
C GLU A 102 14.15 -1.39 -10.10
N LYS A 103 13.19 -1.12 -10.98
CA LYS A 103 11.99 -1.95 -11.19
C LYS A 103 12.34 -3.42 -11.42
N ILE A 104 13.40 -3.67 -12.17
CA ILE A 104 13.87 -5.02 -12.54
C ILE A 104 14.19 -5.91 -11.33
N MET A 105 14.52 -5.31 -10.18
CA MET A 105 14.81 -6.04 -8.94
C MET A 105 13.54 -6.63 -8.31
N TRP A 106 12.37 -6.15 -8.72
CA TRP A 106 11.07 -6.45 -8.10
C TRP A 106 10.12 -7.15 -9.07
N VAL A 107 10.02 -6.62 -10.29
CA VAL A 107 9.15 -7.11 -11.36
C VAL A 107 10.03 -7.68 -12.45
N LYS A 108 9.98 -9.00 -12.63
CA LYS A 108 10.73 -9.66 -13.70
C LYS A 108 10.00 -9.44 -15.03
N PRO A 109 10.64 -8.88 -16.06
CA PRO A 109 10.03 -8.72 -17.36
C PRO A 109 9.73 -10.11 -17.96
N PRO A 110 8.68 -10.22 -18.78
CA PRO A 110 8.40 -11.46 -19.49
C PRO A 110 9.63 -11.86 -20.31
N ILE A 111 9.99 -13.13 -20.24
CA ILE A 111 11.13 -13.68 -20.98
C ILE A 111 10.70 -13.77 -22.43
N THR A 112 11.27 -12.97 -23.32
CA THR A 112 11.08 -13.13 -24.76
C THR A 112 11.84 -14.37 -25.23
N PRO A 113 11.17 -15.39 -25.79
CA PRO A 113 11.86 -16.54 -26.35
C PRO A 113 12.66 -16.09 -27.58
N TRP A 114 13.85 -16.66 -27.75
CA TRP A 114 14.65 -16.48 -28.95
C TRP A 114 13.88 -17.07 -30.15
N THR A 115 13.50 -16.23 -31.11
CA THR A 115 12.94 -16.63 -32.42
C THR A 115 14.05 -16.79 -33.44
#